data_AF-A0A1F9SPU1-F1
#
_entry.id   AF-A0A1F9SPU1-F1
#
_cell.length_a   1.000
_cell.length_b   1.000
_cell.length_c   1.000
_cell.angle_alpha   90.00
_cell.angle_beta   90.00
_cell.angle_gamma   90.00
#
_symmetry.space_group_name_H-M   'P 1'
#
loop_
_entity.id
_entity.type
_entity.pdbx_description
1 polymer ?
#
loop_
_entity_poly.entity_id
_entity_poly.type
_entity_poly.pdbx_seq_one_letter_code
_entity_poly.pdbx_strand_id
1 'polypeptide(L)'
;MSAGLTIFLFSFLYKDNPFFKIAEHLYLGAGMGWLFQVSVTNVWLPKIWEPVSNGEMLVIIPSILGISLLTQFIPKISWISRYGFTFMMGYGSGLAIPAGLSTDFISQIGGTIKPFSMLASMTPFNIFGSLLVAGGTICVLFYFFFSVEHKGHLKKVSNVGIYFLMVYFGAAFGNTVMARFSLLYGRFDDLYTYSAAKYFYASQVILAAMVIYFIAHSFFTKGKKEVSTEEAA
;
A
#
# COMPACT_ATOMS: atom_id res chain seq x y z
N MET A 1 -6.58 -24.13 -4.08
CA MET A 1 -7.05 -23.19 -3.04
C MET A 1 -7.09 -21.73 -3.50
N SER A 2 -6.09 -21.22 -4.23
CA SER A 2 -6.07 -19.83 -4.75
C SER A 2 -7.33 -19.43 -5.55
N ALA A 3 -7.79 -20.30 -6.47
CA ALA A 3 -8.96 -20.02 -7.31
C ALA A 3 -10.26 -19.80 -6.51
N GLY A 4 -10.51 -20.63 -5.48
CA GLY A 4 -11.71 -20.52 -4.65
C GLY A 4 -11.76 -19.24 -3.81
N LEU A 5 -10.64 -18.86 -3.20
CA LEU A 5 -10.53 -17.60 -2.45
C LEU A 5 -10.66 -16.37 -3.37
N THR A 6 -10.12 -16.46 -4.58
CA THR A 6 -10.25 -15.40 -5.59
C THR A 6 -11.71 -15.21 -6.01
N ILE A 7 -12.45 -16.30 -6.24
CA ILE A 7 -13.89 -16.25 -6.56
C ILE A 7 -14.70 -15.74 -5.35
N PHE A 8 -14.38 -16.15 -4.13
CA PHE A 8 -15.06 -15.67 -2.91
C PHE A 8 -14.84 -14.18 -2.68
N LEU A 9 -13.64 -13.66 -2.97
CA LEU A 9 -13.37 -12.22 -2.94
C LEU A 9 -14.11 -11.47 -4.05
N PHE A 10 -14.15 -12.00 -5.27
CA PHE A 10 -14.94 -11.40 -6.36
C PHE A 10 -16.46 -11.42 -6.11
N SER A 11 -16.95 -12.27 -5.21
CA SER A 11 -18.35 -12.28 -4.79
C SER A 11 -18.81 -10.96 -4.14
N PHE A 12 -17.87 -10.13 -3.67
CA PHE A 12 -18.13 -8.77 -3.19
C PHE A 12 -18.81 -7.90 -4.25
N LEU A 13 -18.47 -8.09 -5.53
CA LEU A 13 -19.03 -7.32 -6.65
C LEU A 13 -20.56 -7.50 -6.77
N TYR A 14 -21.10 -8.60 -6.25
CA TYR A 14 -22.53 -8.90 -6.29
C TYR A 14 -23.30 -8.34 -5.07
N LYS A 15 -22.75 -8.50 -3.85
CA LYS A 15 -23.20 -7.91 -2.57
C LYS A 15 -22.30 -8.40 -1.41
N ASP A 16 -22.46 -7.85 -0.20
CA ASP A 16 -21.92 -8.44 1.04
C ASP A 16 -22.51 -9.84 1.30
N ASN A 17 -21.76 -10.87 0.94
CA ASN A 17 -22.18 -12.27 1.02
C ASN A 17 -21.38 -13.03 2.10
N PRO A 18 -21.94 -14.11 2.69
CA PRO A 18 -21.23 -14.92 3.69
C PRO A 18 -19.87 -15.45 3.21
N PHE A 19 -19.77 -15.84 1.94
CA PHE A 19 -18.51 -16.28 1.33
C PHE A 19 -17.43 -15.20 1.31
N PHE A 20 -17.82 -13.95 1.02
CA PHE A 20 -16.90 -12.82 1.06
C PHE A 20 -16.40 -12.58 2.48
N LYS A 21 -17.29 -12.58 3.49
CA LYS A 21 -16.90 -12.39 4.90
C LYS A 21 -15.95 -13.48 5.41
N ILE A 22 -16.15 -14.74 5.02
CA ILE A 22 -15.23 -15.83 5.38
C ILE A 22 -13.85 -15.58 4.76
N ALA A 23 -13.80 -15.22 3.47
CA ALA A 23 -12.54 -14.92 2.80
C ALA A 23 -11.84 -13.70 3.43
N GLU A 24 -12.59 -12.65 3.79
CA GLU A 24 -12.09 -11.46 4.46
C GLU A 24 -11.51 -11.77 5.84
N HIS A 25 -12.24 -12.48 6.70
CA HIS A 25 -11.75 -12.85 8.03
C HIS A 25 -10.56 -13.81 7.98
N LEU A 26 -10.54 -14.76 7.04
CA LEU A 26 -9.40 -15.65 6.84
C LEU A 26 -8.16 -14.86 6.38
N TYR A 27 -8.34 -13.94 5.43
CA TYR A 27 -7.25 -13.11 4.92
C TYR A 27 -6.69 -12.17 5.98
N LEU A 28 -7.56 -11.44 6.69
CA LEU A 28 -7.16 -10.55 7.79
C LEU A 28 -6.54 -11.35 8.94
N GLY A 29 -7.12 -12.50 9.29
CA GLY A 29 -6.60 -13.37 10.36
C GLY A 29 -5.22 -13.93 10.04
N ALA A 30 -4.99 -14.41 8.81
CA ALA A 30 -3.68 -14.87 8.38
C ALA A 30 -2.64 -13.73 8.39
N GLY A 31 -3.02 -12.53 7.91
CA GLY A 31 -2.16 -11.35 7.93
C GLY A 31 -1.78 -10.92 9.34
N MET A 32 -2.76 -10.85 10.25
CA MET A 32 -2.53 -10.52 11.67
C MET A 32 -1.69 -11.58 12.37
N GLY A 33 -1.91 -12.87 12.08
CA GLY A 33 -1.12 -13.97 12.63
C GLY A 33 0.34 -13.91 12.19
N TRP A 34 0.60 -13.63 10.92
CA TRP A 34 1.96 -13.43 10.42
C TRP A 34 2.63 -12.22 11.08
N LEU A 35 1.93 -11.07 11.16
CA LEU A 35 2.46 -9.89 11.84
C LEU A 35 2.77 -10.16 13.31
N PHE A 36 1.94 -10.92 14.00
CA PHE A 36 2.18 -11.31 15.38
C PHE A 36 3.43 -12.20 15.50
N GLN A 37 3.55 -13.24 14.67
CA GLN A 37 4.71 -14.12 14.64
C GLN A 37 6.02 -13.36 14.35
N VAL A 38 6.01 -12.49 13.35
CA VAL A 38 7.16 -11.65 13.00
C VAL A 38 7.50 -10.71 14.14
N SER A 39 6.50 -10.11 14.78
CA SER A 39 6.73 -9.21 15.93
C SER A 39 7.38 -9.95 17.09
N VAL A 40 6.90 -11.16 17.43
CA VAL A 40 7.48 -11.95 18.52
C VAL A 40 8.91 -12.39 18.19
N THR A 41 9.12 -12.91 16.98
CA THR A 41 10.39 -13.55 16.60
C THR A 41 11.48 -12.55 16.22
N ASN A 42 11.14 -11.46 15.52
CA ASN A 42 12.12 -10.51 14.98
C ASN A 42 12.26 -9.23 15.82
N VAL A 43 11.31 -8.97 16.73
CA VAL A 43 11.33 -7.75 17.54
C VAL A 43 11.43 -8.09 19.01
N TRP A 44 10.49 -8.84 19.57
CA TRP A 44 10.45 -9.08 21.01
C TRP A 44 11.60 -9.95 21.52
N LEU A 45 11.83 -11.13 20.94
CA LEU A 45 12.91 -12.01 21.37
C LEU A 45 14.29 -11.35 21.27
N PRO A 46 14.73 -10.89 20.09
CA PRO A 46 16.10 -10.41 19.93
C PRO A 46 16.34 -9.00 20.45
N LYS A 47 15.31 -8.14 20.50
CA LYS A 47 15.49 -6.72 20.93
C LYS A 47 15.11 -6.44 22.37
N ILE A 48 14.37 -7.34 23.02
CA ILE A 48 13.93 -7.16 24.40
C ILE A 48 14.45 -8.31 25.26
N TRP A 49 14.13 -9.57 24.92
CA TRP A 49 14.41 -10.71 25.80
C TRP A 49 15.90 -11.06 25.90
N GLU A 50 16.59 -11.16 24.77
CA GLU A 50 18.04 -11.46 24.71
C GLU A 50 18.89 -10.39 25.42
N PRO A 51 18.79 -9.08 25.12
CA PRO A 51 19.61 -8.05 25.76
C PRO A 51 19.30 -7.87 27.25
N VAL A 52 18.04 -8.05 27.68
CA VAL A 52 17.68 -8.04 29.09
C VAL A 52 18.30 -9.22 29.83
N SER A 53 18.32 -10.42 29.20
CA SER A 53 18.99 -11.61 29.76
C SER A 53 20.51 -11.44 29.83
N ASN A 54 21.10 -10.65 28.93
CA ASN A 54 22.53 -10.33 28.90
C ASN A 54 22.93 -9.17 29.83
N GLY A 55 21.98 -8.57 30.56
CA GLY A 55 22.26 -7.50 31.53
C GLY A 55 22.39 -6.10 30.93
N GLU A 56 21.97 -5.89 29.68
CA GLU A 56 21.99 -4.56 29.04
C GLU A 56 20.86 -3.67 29.57
N MET A 57 21.16 -2.93 30.65
CA MET A 57 20.21 -2.05 31.34
C MET A 57 19.62 -0.96 30.43
N LEU A 58 20.29 -0.62 29.31
CA LEU A 58 19.88 0.42 28.37
C LEU A 58 18.59 0.06 27.61
N VAL A 59 18.28 -1.24 27.47
CA VAL A 59 17.08 -1.73 26.77
C VAL A 59 15.81 -1.63 27.64
N ILE A 60 15.96 -1.43 28.94
CA ILE A 60 14.83 -1.33 29.88
C ILE A 60 14.01 -0.07 29.61
N ILE A 61 14.66 1.07 29.32
CA ILE A 61 13.96 2.34 29.07
C ILE A 61 13.05 2.24 27.82
N PRO A 62 13.54 1.81 26.64
CA PRO A 62 12.68 1.55 25.48
C PRO A 62 11.60 0.50 25.74
N SER A 63 11.90 -0.53 26.52
CA SER A 63 10.94 -1.60 26.83
C SER A 63 9.76 -1.09 27.67
N ILE A 64 10.03 -0.26 28.69
CA ILE A 64 8.99 0.37 29.50
C ILE A 64 8.15 1.32 28.66
N LEU A 65 8.77 2.12 27.78
CA LEU A 65 8.06 3.00 26.85
C LEU A 65 7.22 2.21 25.84
N GLY A 66 7.70 1.06 25.38
CA GLY A 66 6.96 0.15 24.51
C GLY A 66 5.74 -0.46 25.21
N ILE A 67 5.90 -0.90 26.47
CA ILE A 67 4.78 -1.39 27.29
C ILE A 67 3.78 -0.25 27.58
N SER A 68 4.26 0.98 27.75
CA SER A 68 3.39 2.16 27.96
C SER A 68 2.40 2.34 26.81
N LEU A 69 2.74 1.95 25.57
CA LEU A 69 1.84 1.99 24.43
C LEU A 69 0.63 1.06 24.58
N LEU A 70 0.77 -0.09 25.24
CA LEU A 70 -0.33 -1.05 25.46
C LEU A 70 -1.44 -0.48 26.34
N THR A 71 -1.15 0.54 27.14
CA THR A 71 -2.17 1.20 27.97
C THR A 71 -3.21 1.96 27.15
N GLN A 72 -2.99 2.15 25.84
CA GLN A 72 -3.98 2.73 24.93
C GLN A 72 -5.30 1.94 24.92
N PHE A 73 -5.26 0.63 25.18
CA PHE A 73 -6.44 -0.23 25.21
C PHE A 73 -7.29 -0.04 26.47
N ILE A 74 -6.77 0.66 27.49
CA ILE A 74 -7.46 0.93 28.75
C ILE A 74 -7.74 2.44 28.85
N PRO A 75 -9.00 2.88 28.62
CA PRO A 75 -9.34 4.31 28.55
C PRO A 75 -8.91 5.12 29.78
N LYS A 76 -8.89 4.50 30.97
CA LYS A 76 -8.53 5.15 32.23
C LYS A 76 -7.04 5.50 32.35
N ILE A 77 -6.14 4.75 31.72
CA ILE A 77 -4.67 4.90 31.85
C ILE A 77 -4.03 5.32 30.51
N SER A 78 -4.84 5.49 29.46
CA SER A 78 -4.39 5.85 28.10
C SER A 78 -3.44 7.07 28.04
N TRP A 79 -3.49 7.99 29.01
CA TRP A 79 -2.57 9.13 29.07
C TRP A 79 -1.08 8.72 29.13
N ILE A 80 -0.73 7.56 29.70
CA ILE A 80 0.68 7.11 29.80
C ILE A 80 1.22 6.60 28.46
N SER A 81 0.34 6.25 27.52
CA SER A 81 0.70 5.93 26.13
C SER A 81 1.29 7.14 25.39
N ARG A 82 0.95 8.37 25.80
CA ARG A 82 1.46 9.61 25.18
C ARG A 82 2.99 9.70 25.23
N TYR A 83 3.63 9.25 26.31
CA TYR A 83 5.10 9.23 26.42
C TYR A 83 5.75 8.23 25.46
N GLY A 84 5.13 7.06 25.29
CA GLY A 84 5.57 6.09 24.28
C GLY A 84 5.44 6.67 22.86
N PHE A 85 4.33 7.35 22.57
CA PHE A 85 4.10 7.99 21.27
C PHE A 85 5.06 9.15 20.99
N THR A 86 5.38 10.00 21.96
CA THR A 86 6.34 11.09 21.75
C THR A 86 7.74 10.56 21.47
N PHE A 87 8.15 9.51 22.19
CA PHE A 87 9.42 8.82 21.92
C PHE A 87 9.44 8.18 20.54
N MET A 88 8.39 7.45 20.16
CA MET A 88 8.27 6.84 18.83
C MET A 88 8.27 7.89 17.71
N MET A 89 7.57 9.01 17.88
CA MET A 89 7.54 10.11 16.92
C MET A 89 8.90 10.81 16.81
N GLY A 90 9.58 11.05 17.93
CA GLY A 90 10.90 11.67 17.97
C GLY A 90 11.98 10.79 17.33
N TYR A 91 12.00 9.51 17.68
CA TYR A 91 12.90 8.53 17.07
C TYR A 91 12.59 8.33 15.57
N GLY A 92 11.32 8.14 15.24
CA GLY A 92 10.87 7.95 13.87
C GLY A 92 11.21 9.14 12.98
N SER A 93 10.92 10.37 13.42
CA SER A 93 11.27 11.58 12.68
C SER A 93 12.79 11.80 12.66
N GLY A 94 13.49 11.52 13.75
CA GLY A 94 14.94 11.66 13.84
C GLY A 94 15.71 10.74 12.89
N LEU A 95 15.15 9.58 12.56
CA LEU A 95 15.70 8.70 11.51
C LEU A 95 15.17 9.03 10.13
N ALA A 96 13.86 9.28 9.99
CA ALA A 96 13.22 9.48 8.70
C ALA A 96 13.64 10.79 8.02
N ILE A 97 13.83 11.88 8.78
CA ILE A 97 14.21 13.18 8.20
C ILE A 97 15.61 13.11 7.57
N PRO A 98 16.68 12.69 8.29
CA PRO A 98 18.00 12.56 7.67
C PRO A 98 18.03 11.51 6.56
N ALA A 99 17.34 10.38 6.73
CA ALA A 99 17.27 9.34 5.71
C ALA A 99 16.56 9.82 4.44
N GLY A 100 15.45 10.54 4.57
CA GLY A 100 14.74 11.15 3.43
C GLY A 100 15.57 12.22 2.74
N LEU A 101 16.26 13.07 3.50
CA LEU A 101 17.20 14.04 2.93
C LEU A 101 18.35 13.36 2.16
N SER A 102 18.96 12.33 2.74
CA SER A 102 20.08 11.64 2.08
C SER A 102 19.64 10.76 0.91
N THR A 103 18.50 10.09 1.04
CA THR A 103 18.09 9.08 0.06
C THR A 103 17.26 9.72 -1.04
N ASP A 104 16.32 10.60 -0.71
CA ASP A 104 15.43 11.20 -1.70
C ASP A 104 16.07 12.46 -2.28
N PHE A 105 16.46 13.43 -1.45
CA PHE A 105 16.98 14.71 -1.97
C PHE A 105 18.37 14.58 -2.59
N ILE A 106 19.35 14.05 -1.86
CA ILE A 106 20.73 13.96 -2.36
C ILE A 106 20.80 13.01 -3.57
N SER A 107 20.12 11.86 -3.53
CA SER A 107 20.13 10.95 -4.69
C SER A 107 19.39 11.50 -5.89
N GLN A 108 18.32 12.30 -5.72
CA GLN A 108 17.66 12.96 -6.87
C GLN A 108 18.54 14.03 -7.52
N ILE A 109 19.24 14.83 -6.70
CA ILE A 109 20.21 15.81 -7.19
C ILE A 109 21.36 15.08 -7.92
N GLY A 110 21.92 14.05 -7.28
CA GLY A 110 22.96 13.21 -7.88
C GLY A 110 22.49 12.51 -9.16
N GLY A 111 21.26 12.03 -9.21
CA GLY A 111 20.64 11.39 -10.37
C GLY A 111 20.45 12.33 -11.55
N THR A 112 20.22 13.62 -11.29
CA THR A 112 20.10 14.65 -12.33
C THR A 112 21.46 15.12 -12.84
N ILE A 113 22.49 15.14 -11.98
CA ILE A 113 23.82 15.65 -12.32
C ILE A 113 24.76 14.58 -12.88
N LYS A 114 24.71 13.34 -12.36
CA LYS A 114 25.61 12.23 -12.74
C LYS A 114 25.64 11.94 -14.25
N PRO A 115 24.54 12.04 -15.02
CA PRO A 115 24.62 11.83 -16.45
C PRO A 115 25.53 12.83 -17.18
N PHE A 116 25.70 14.05 -16.66
CA PHE A 116 26.54 15.07 -17.26
C PHE A 116 28.05 14.83 -17.05
N SER A 117 28.46 14.05 -16.05
CA SER A 117 29.88 13.71 -15.88
C SER A 117 30.36 12.62 -16.85
N MET A 118 29.42 11.90 -17.45
CA MET A 118 29.69 10.83 -18.42
C MET A 118 29.36 11.26 -19.87
N LEU A 119 29.23 12.58 -20.12
CA LEU A 119 28.79 13.12 -21.42
C LEU A 119 29.66 12.62 -22.60
N ALA A 120 30.96 12.44 -22.37
CA ALA A 120 31.94 12.04 -23.37
C ALA A 120 31.78 10.58 -23.85
N SER A 121 31.09 9.73 -23.10
CA SER A 121 30.87 8.31 -23.43
C SER A 121 29.42 7.99 -23.80
N MET A 122 28.54 9.00 -23.88
CA MET A 122 27.11 8.82 -24.15
C MET A 122 26.74 8.93 -25.63
N THR A 123 25.68 8.22 -26.02
CA THR A 123 25.04 8.42 -27.31
C THR A 123 24.35 9.79 -27.36
N PRO A 124 24.20 10.41 -28.55
CA PRO A 124 23.51 11.69 -28.69
C PRO A 124 22.09 11.71 -28.11
N PHE A 125 21.38 10.58 -28.18
CA PHE A 125 20.03 10.44 -27.63
C PHE A 125 20.00 10.46 -26.09
N ASN A 126 20.99 9.85 -25.43
CA ASN A 126 21.10 9.86 -23.97
C ASN A 126 21.51 11.23 -23.43
N ILE A 127 22.34 11.97 -24.18
CA ILE A 127 22.69 13.36 -23.87
C ILE A 127 21.44 14.24 -23.90
N PHE A 128 20.62 14.09 -24.96
CA PHE A 128 19.35 14.80 -25.06
C PHE A 128 18.39 14.46 -23.91
N GLY A 129 18.24 13.16 -23.58
CA GLY A 129 17.40 12.74 -22.45
C GLY A 129 17.84 13.34 -21.12
N SER A 130 19.15 13.37 -20.86
CA SER A 130 19.73 13.96 -19.65
C SER A 130 19.49 15.47 -19.56
N LEU A 131 19.65 16.18 -20.70
CA LEU A 131 19.36 17.61 -20.79
C LEU A 131 17.87 17.92 -20.61
N LEU A 132 16.99 17.07 -21.16
CA LEU A 132 15.55 17.19 -21.03
C LEU A 132 15.11 17.02 -19.56
N VAL A 133 15.67 16.04 -18.84
CA VAL A 133 15.38 15.83 -17.42
C VAL A 133 15.89 16.98 -16.57
N ALA A 134 17.12 17.45 -16.80
CA ALA A 134 17.68 18.60 -16.07
C ALA A 134 16.89 19.89 -16.34
N GLY A 135 16.60 20.18 -17.61
CA GLY A 135 15.79 21.33 -18.01
C GLY A 135 14.37 21.27 -17.46
N GLY A 136 13.73 20.10 -17.54
CA GLY A 136 12.41 19.87 -16.95
C GLY A 136 12.40 20.10 -15.44
N THR A 137 13.41 19.59 -14.73
CA THR A 137 13.56 19.79 -13.27
C THR A 137 13.68 21.27 -12.92
N ILE A 138 14.52 22.01 -13.64
CA ILE A 138 14.67 23.47 -13.43
C ILE A 138 13.35 24.20 -13.68
N CYS A 139 12.64 23.89 -14.78
CA CYS A 139 11.34 24.49 -15.07
C CYS A 139 10.29 24.22 -13.99
N VAL A 140 10.26 23.00 -13.44
CA VAL A 140 9.36 22.61 -12.34
C VAL A 140 9.73 23.33 -11.04
N LEU A 141 11.03 23.47 -10.74
CA LEU A 141 11.48 24.26 -9.58
C LEU A 141 11.02 25.72 -9.69
N PHE A 142 11.13 26.34 -10.88
CA PHE A 142 10.60 27.69 -11.12
C PHE A 142 9.08 27.78 -10.96
N TYR A 143 8.34 26.73 -11.29
CA TYR A 143 6.90 26.67 -11.05
C TYR A 143 6.56 26.69 -9.55
N PHE A 144 7.26 25.90 -8.73
CA PHE A 144 7.05 25.86 -7.27
C PHE A 144 7.74 26.99 -6.50
N PHE A 145 8.61 27.77 -7.15
CA PHE A 145 9.26 28.90 -6.52
C PHE A 145 8.29 30.07 -6.35
N PHE A 146 7.50 30.03 -5.28
CA PHE A 146 6.47 31.04 -4.97
C PHE A 146 7.04 32.40 -4.54
N SER A 147 8.34 32.50 -4.24
CA SER A 147 8.99 33.72 -3.75
C SER A 147 9.25 34.79 -4.83
N VAL A 148 9.07 34.48 -6.12
CA VAL A 148 9.26 35.43 -7.23
C VAL A 148 7.97 35.57 -8.01
N GLU A 149 7.55 36.81 -8.29
CA GLU A 149 6.39 37.06 -9.14
C GLU A 149 6.64 36.55 -10.56
N HIS A 150 5.81 35.61 -11.02
CA HIS A 150 5.87 35.05 -12.38
C HIS A 150 5.41 36.07 -13.45
N LYS A 151 6.21 37.10 -13.72
CA LYS A 151 5.98 38.09 -14.79
C LYS A 151 6.86 37.82 -16.02
N GLY A 152 6.32 38.04 -17.21
CA GLY A 152 7.06 37.96 -18.48
C GLY A 152 7.63 36.58 -18.82
N HIS A 153 8.95 36.50 -19.05
CA HIS A 153 9.66 35.28 -19.46
C HIS A 153 9.63 34.17 -18.40
N LEU A 154 9.64 34.53 -17.10
CA LEU A 154 9.54 33.56 -16.01
C LEU A 154 8.18 32.84 -15.97
N LYS A 155 7.11 33.51 -16.41
CA LYS A 155 5.79 32.87 -16.56
C LYS A 155 5.79 31.78 -17.64
N LYS A 156 6.52 32.01 -18.74
CA LYS A 156 6.62 31.02 -19.82
C LYS A 156 7.40 29.77 -19.38
N VAL A 157 8.51 29.96 -18.66
CA VAL A 157 9.30 28.85 -18.09
C VAL A 157 8.49 28.05 -17.06
N SER A 158 7.76 28.74 -16.19
CA SER A 158 6.84 28.11 -15.22
C SER A 158 5.71 27.32 -15.91
N ASN A 159 5.12 27.86 -16.98
CA ASN A 159 4.11 27.14 -17.78
C ASN A 159 4.66 25.85 -18.39
N VAL A 160 5.92 25.84 -18.86
CA VAL A 160 6.58 24.60 -19.32
C VAL A 160 6.70 23.60 -18.16
N GLY A 161 7.08 24.07 -16.97
CA GLY A 161 7.09 23.25 -15.75
C GLY A 161 5.73 22.59 -15.44
N ILE A 162 4.62 23.30 -15.65
CA ILE A 162 3.26 22.74 -15.49
C ILE A 162 3.04 21.53 -16.42
N TYR A 163 3.44 21.63 -17.68
CA TYR A 163 3.32 20.50 -18.61
C TYR A 163 4.16 19.31 -18.18
N PHE A 164 5.40 19.53 -17.71
CA PHE A 164 6.24 18.47 -17.14
C PHE A 164 5.57 17.81 -15.93
N LEU A 165 4.94 18.59 -15.05
CA LEU A 165 4.17 18.05 -13.91
C LEU A 165 2.97 17.22 -14.36
N MET A 166 2.21 17.68 -15.35
CA MET A 166 1.09 16.92 -15.90
C MET A 166 1.54 15.57 -16.47
N VAL A 167 2.67 15.53 -17.19
CA VAL A 167 3.25 14.28 -17.70
C VAL A 167 3.69 13.37 -16.56
N TYR A 168 4.41 13.92 -15.55
CA TYR A 168 4.86 13.14 -14.40
C TYR A 168 3.68 12.54 -13.61
N PHE A 169 2.67 13.35 -13.28
CA PHE A 169 1.48 12.86 -12.59
C PHE A 169 0.74 11.82 -13.45
N GLY A 170 0.60 12.06 -14.76
CA GLY A 170 0.01 11.09 -15.69
C GLY A 170 0.74 9.75 -15.69
N ALA A 171 2.07 9.76 -15.73
CA ALA A 171 2.90 8.56 -15.65
C ALA A 171 2.79 7.86 -14.27
N ALA A 172 2.81 8.62 -13.17
CA ALA A 172 2.67 8.07 -11.83
C ALA A 172 1.29 7.42 -11.60
N PHE A 173 0.21 8.09 -12.01
CA PHE A 173 -1.14 7.51 -12.00
C PHE A 173 -1.20 6.28 -12.90
N GLY A 174 -0.67 6.37 -14.13
CA GLY A 174 -0.61 5.26 -15.09
C GLY A 174 0.10 4.02 -14.52
N ASN A 175 1.24 4.20 -13.83
CA ASN A 175 1.98 3.11 -13.21
C ASN A 175 1.15 2.39 -12.13
N THR A 176 0.45 3.15 -11.28
CA THR A 176 -0.42 2.54 -10.25
C THR A 176 -1.63 1.82 -10.86
N VAL A 177 -2.22 2.38 -11.90
CA VAL A 177 -3.35 1.76 -12.62
C VAL A 177 -2.88 0.49 -13.31
N MET A 178 -1.74 0.53 -14.00
CA MET A 178 -1.13 -0.64 -14.64
C MET A 178 -0.82 -1.74 -13.62
N ALA A 179 -0.25 -1.40 -12.45
CA ALA A 179 0.01 -2.37 -11.39
C ALA A 179 -1.28 -3.08 -10.92
N ARG A 180 -2.37 -2.32 -10.73
CA ARG A 180 -3.68 -2.88 -10.36
C ARG A 180 -4.27 -3.77 -11.46
N PHE A 181 -4.20 -3.35 -12.72
CA PHE A 181 -4.64 -4.17 -13.86
C PHE A 181 -3.76 -5.41 -14.06
N SER A 182 -2.46 -5.31 -13.82
CA SER A 182 -1.53 -6.45 -13.90
C SER A 182 -1.85 -7.50 -12.84
N LEU A 183 -2.13 -7.07 -11.60
CA LEU A 183 -2.58 -7.97 -10.54
C LEU A 183 -3.93 -8.62 -10.90
N LEU A 184 -4.88 -7.84 -11.43
CA LEU A 184 -6.18 -8.35 -11.87
C LEU A 184 -6.03 -9.37 -13.00
N TYR A 185 -5.20 -9.07 -14.00
CA TYR A 185 -4.88 -9.99 -15.08
C TYR A 185 -4.27 -11.29 -14.53
N GLY A 186 -3.32 -11.21 -13.60
CA GLY A 186 -2.75 -12.39 -12.96
C GLY A 186 -3.78 -13.22 -12.18
N ARG A 187 -4.84 -12.58 -11.62
CA ARG A 187 -5.96 -13.33 -11.01
C ARG A 187 -6.83 -14.03 -12.06
N PHE A 188 -7.08 -13.40 -13.20
CA PHE A 188 -7.83 -14.03 -14.30
C PHE A 188 -7.05 -15.16 -14.97
N ASP A 189 -5.74 -15.01 -15.15
CA ASP A 189 -4.86 -16.05 -15.68
C ASP A 189 -4.80 -17.28 -14.76
N ASP A 190 -4.73 -17.06 -13.45
CA ASP A 190 -4.90 -18.12 -12.46
C ASP A 190 -6.24 -18.85 -12.65
N LEU A 191 -7.36 -18.11 -12.72
CA LEU A 191 -8.69 -18.72 -12.91
C LEU A 191 -8.83 -19.49 -14.22
N TYR A 192 -8.20 -19.00 -15.29
CA TYR A 192 -8.14 -19.68 -16.58
C TYR A 192 -7.36 -20.99 -16.47
N THR A 193 -6.17 -20.95 -15.86
CA THR A 193 -5.33 -22.13 -15.63
C THR A 193 -6.07 -23.19 -14.81
N TYR A 194 -6.76 -22.80 -13.73
CA TYR A 194 -7.56 -23.70 -12.90
C TYR A 194 -8.90 -24.12 -13.53
N SER A 195 -9.23 -23.61 -14.71
CA SER A 195 -10.34 -24.10 -15.54
C SER A 195 -9.93 -25.26 -16.46
N ALA A 196 -8.65 -25.59 -16.58
CA ALA A 196 -8.20 -26.69 -17.42
C ALA A 196 -8.62 -28.07 -16.85
N ALA A 197 -8.77 -29.07 -17.73
CA ALA A 197 -9.14 -30.45 -17.37
C ALA A 197 -8.19 -31.08 -16.34
N LYS A 198 -6.91 -30.69 -16.35
CA LYS A 198 -5.88 -31.11 -15.38
C LYS A 198 -6.24 -30.77 -13.93
N TYR A 199 -7.06 -29.74 -13.72
CA TYR A 199 -7.50 -29.27 -12.39
C TYR A 199 -9.00 -29.54 -12.16
N PHE A 200 -9.59 -30.50 -12.88
CA PHE A 200 -11.00 -30.88 -12.75
C PHE A 200 -12.00 -29.73 -12.92
N TYR A 201 -11.67 -28.73 -13.76
CA TYR A 201 -12.52 -27.56 -13.97
C TYR A 201 -12.90 -26.83 -12.65
N ALA A 202 -11.99 -26.81 -11.68
CA ALA A 202 -12.24 -26.28 -10.34
C ALA A 202 -12.86 -24.86 -10.34
N SER A 203 -12.43 -23.99 -11.26
CA SER A 203 -13.01 -22.65 -11.42
C SER A 203 -14.51 -22.69 -11.75
N GLN A 204 -14.91 -23.55 -12.70
CA GLN A 204 -16.29 -23.69 -13.15
C GLN A 204 -17.17 -24.37 -12.09
N VAL A 205 -16.64 -25.38 -11.39
CA VAL A 205 -17.34 -26.10 -10.32
C VAL A 205 -17.65 -25.16 -9.15
N ILE A 206 -16.67 -24.33 -8.75
CA ILE A 206 -16.85 -23.38 -7.64
C ILE A 206 -17.82 -22.26 -8.03
N LEU A 207 -17.71 -21.73 -9.26
CA LEU A 207 -18.68 -20.75 -9.77
C LEU A 207 -20.11 -21.32 -9.83
N ALA A 208 -20.27 -22.54 -10.35
CA ALA A 208 -21.57 -23.20 -10.42
C ALA A 208 -22.17 -23.43 -9.03
N ALA A 209 -21.37 -23.91 -8.07
CA ALA A 209 -21.80 -24.09 -6.69
C ALA A 209 -22.26 -22.77 -6.05
N MET A 210 -21.56 -21.66 -6.31
CA MET A 210 -21.96 -20.33 -5.82
C MET A 210 -23.24 -19.83 -6.47
N VAL A 211 -23.40 -20.00 -7.79
CA VAL A 211 -24.63 -19.62 -8.50
C VAL A 211 -25.81 -20.41 -7.97
N ILE A 212 -25.66 -21.73 -7.78
CA ILE A 212 -26.70 -22.58 -7.19
C ILE A 212 -27.05 -22.11 -5.77
N TYR A 213 -26.05 -21.80 -4.95
CA TYR A 213 -26.27 -21.25 -3.61
C TYR A 213 -27.04 -19.92 -3.65
N PHE A 214 -26.67 -19.00 -4.54
CA PHE A 214 -27.38 -17.72 -4.67
C PHE A 214 -28.81 -17.88 -5.17
N ILE A 215 -29.04 -18.80 -6.11
CA ILE A 215 -30.40 -19.14 -6.58
C ILE A 215 -31.21 -19.70 -5.42
N ALA A 216 -30.70 -20.72 -4.72
CA ALA A 216 -31.37 -21.32 -3.56
C ALA A 216 -31.66 -20.27 -2.47
N HIS A 217 -30.68 -19.43 -2.13
CA HIS A 217 -30.83 -18.35 -1.16
C HIS A 217 -31.86 -17.31 -1.62
N SER A 218 -31.89 -16.96 -2.92
CA SER A 218 -32.88 -16.02 -3.46
C SER A 218 -34.32 -16.56 -3.36
N PHE A 219 -34.52 -17.86 -3.63
CA PHE A 219 -35.82 -18.53 -3.47
C PHE A 219 -36.25 -18.60 -2.00
N PHE A 220 -35.34 -18.97 -1.08
CA PHE A 220 -35.64 -19.00 0.35
C PHE A 220 -35.86 -17.60 0.97
N THR A 221 -35.24 -16.55 0.42
CA THR A 221 -35.44 -15.18 0.92
C THR A 221 -36.70 -14.54 0.35
N LYS A 222 -37.15 -14.95 -0.85
CA LYS A 222 -38.41 -14.47 -1.46
C LYS A 222 -39.63 -14.91 -0.63
N GLY A 223 -39.64 -16.16 -0.15
CA GLY A 223 -40.69 -16.67 0.75
C GLY A 223 -40.76 -15.98 2.11
N LYS A 224 -39.66 -15.38 2.61
CA LYS A 224 -39.66 -14.62 3.86
C LYS A 224 -40.20 -13.19 3.74
N LYS A 225 -40.18 -12.60 2.54
CA LYS A 225 -40.72 -11.25 2.30
C LYS A 225 -42.24 -11.24 2.14
N GLU A 226 -42.84 -12.32 1.62
CA GLU A 226 -44.31 -12.41 1.49
C GLU A 226 -44.98 -12.56 2.87
N VAL A 227 -44.42 -13.38 3.76
CA VAL A 227 -44.97 -13.59 5.12
C VAL A 227 -44.89 -12.33 5.99
N SER A 228 -43.83 -11.52 5.89
CA SER A 228 -43.71 -10.28 6.66
C SER A 228 -44.61 -9.14 6.19
N THR A 229 -45.21 -9.27 5.00
CA THR A 229 -46.13 -8.26 4.45
C THR A 229 -47.60 -8.61 4.74
N GLU A 230 -47.92 -9.89 4.96
CA GLU A 230 -49.25 -10.34 5.41
C GLU A 230 -49.47 -10.19 6.92
N GLU A 231 -48.43 -10.27 7.76
CA GLU A 231 -48.56 -10.02 9.21
C GLU A 231 -48.63 -8.53 9.59
N ALA A 232 -48.45 -7.63 8.62
CA ALA A 232 -48.49 -6.17 8.81
C ALA A 232 -49.70 -5.49 8.14
N ALA A 233 -50.70 -6.26 7.68
CA ALA A 233 -51.94 -5.78 7.08
C ALA A 233 -53.15 -5.99 8.01
#